data_AF-A0A964ZCS2-F1
#
_entry.id   AF-A0A964ZCS2-F1
#
_cell.length_a   1.000
_cell.length_b   1.000
_cell.length_c   1.000
_cell.angle_alpha   90.00
_cell.angle_beta   90.00
_cell.angle_gamma   90.00
#
_symmetry.space_group_name_H-M   'P 1'
#
loop_
_entity.id
_entity.type
_entity.pdbx_description
1 polymer ?
#
loop_
_entity_poly.entity_id
_entity_poly.type
_entity_poly.pdbx_seq_one_letter_code
_entity_poly.pdbx_strand_id
1 'polypeptide(L)'
;MDIGPIRGGGGGRLPVKLHKRVCLVMTEDAVLAEEILARKKLAGDVVGRLTERILLVRPGRIESVLQELQKMGHTPQVAGKIA
;
A
#
# COMPACT_ATOMS: atom_id res chain seq x y z
N MET A 1 19.22 28.02 20.15
CA MET A 1 18.35 27.71 18.99
C MET A 1 17.04 27.22 19.57
N ASP A 2 16.17 28.16 19.93
CA ASP A 2 14.87 27.90 20.55
C ASP A 2 13.86 27.49 19.49
N ILE A 3 13.29 26.29 19.65
CA ILE A 3 12.12 25.87 18.88
C ILE A 3 10.91 26.52 19.57
N GLY A 4 10.39 27.58 18.95
CA GLY A 4 9.18 28.26 19.39
C GLY A 4 7.94 27.34 19.39
N PRO A 5 6.84 27.75 20.06
CA PRO A 5 5.69 26.89 20.25
C PRO A 5 4.99 26.60 18.91
N ILE A 6 4.70 25.32 18.67
CA ILE A 6 3.82 24.88 17.58
C ILE A 6 2.42 25.48 17.78
N ARG A 7 2.12 26.59 17.10
CA ARG A 7 0.78 27.15 17.03
C ARG A 7 -0.08 26.20 16.20
N GLY A 8 -0.88 25.36 16.87
CA GLY A 8 -1.97 24.61 16.27
C GLY A 8 -3.03 25.57 15.73
N GLY A 9 -2.87 26.00 14.49
CA GLY A 9 -3.77 26.91 13.79
C GLY A 9 -4.48 26.23 12.64
N GLY A 10 -5.79 26.01 12.80
CA GLY A 10 -6.72 25.66 11.72
C GLY A 10 -7.24 24.23 11.77
N GLY A 11 -8.49 24.07 12.19
CA GLY A 11 -9.29 22.84 12.00
C GLY A 11 -9.61 22.60 10.52
N GLY A 12 -8.58 22.42 9.70
CA GLY A 12 -8.70 21.92 8.34
C GLY A 12 -9.00 20.44 8.42
N ARG A 13 -10.18 20.03 7.94
CA ARG A 13 -10.48 18.61 7.71
C ARG A 13 -9.42 18.09 6.74
N LEU A 14 -8.44 17.32 7.22
CA LEU A 14 -7.55 16.60 6.32
C LEU A 14 -8.43 15.72 5.43
N PRO A 15 -8.36 15.85 4.10
CA PRO A 15 -9.10 14.97 3.20
C PRO A 15 -8.47 13.57 3.27
N VAL A 16 -8.94 12.76 4.23
CA VAL A 16 -8.51 11.37 4.39
C VAL A 16 -9.36 10.48 3.49
N LYS A 17 -8.70 9.71 2.61
CA LYS A 17 -9.37 8.66 1.82
C LYS A 17 -9.43 7.39 2.66
N LEU A 18 -10.61 7.13 3.23
CA LEU A 18 -10.85 5.89 3.98
C LEU A 18 -11.16 4.75 3.01
N HIS A 19 -10.18 3.90 2.76
CA HIS A 19 -10.37 2.69 1.97
C HIS A 19 -10.78 1.54 2.88
N LYS A 20 -12.09 1.34 3.06
CA LYS A 20 -12.63 0.15 3.73
C LYS A 20 -12.47 -1.06 2.81
N ARG A 21 -12.04 -2.22 3.35
CA ARG A 21 -11.89 -3.51 2.64
C ARG A 21 -10.73 -3.59 1.64
N VAL A 22 -9.55 -3.12 2.02
CA VAL A 22 -8.31 -3.35 1.25
C VAL A 22 -7.50 -4.48 1.87
N CYS A 23 -6.77 -5.21 1.03
CA CYS A 23 -5.78 -6.18 1.49
C CYS A 23 -4.42 -5.49 1.56
N LEU A 24 -3.62 -5.78 2.58
CA LEU A 24 -2.25 -5.29 2.66
C LEU A 24 -1.30 -6.39 2.18
N VAL A 25 -0.44 -6.05 1.23
CA VAL A 25 0.64 -6.93 0.78
C VAL A 25 1.96 -6.30 1.20
N MET A 26 2.75 -7.06 1.94
CA MET A 26 4.10 -6.68 2.29
C MET A 26 5.06 -7.27 1.26
N THR A 27 5.85 -6.40 0.64
CA THR A 27 6.96 -6.79 -0.23
C THR A 27 8.23 -6.97 0.60
N GLU A 28 9.16 -7.73 0.06
CA GLU A 28 10.46 -7.98 0.69
C GLU A 28 11.25 -6.67 0.88
N ASP A 29 11.31 -5.86 -0.18
CA ASP A 29 11.98 -4.57 -0.21
C ASP A 29 11.17 -3.51 -0.96
N ALA A 30 11.71 -2.29 -0.99
CA ALA A 30 11.08 -1.12 -1.62
C ALA A 30 11.17 -1.13 -3.15
N VAL A 31 12.22 -1.74 -3.73
CA VAL A 31 12.41 -1.84 -5.18
C VAL A 31 11.31 -2.71 -5.76
N LEU A 32 11.02 -3.85 -5.13
CA LEU A 32 9.93 -4.74 -5.54
C LEU A 32 8.57 -4.02 -5.49
N ALA A 33 8.32 -3.18 -4.49
CA ALA A 33 7.09 -2.39 -4.43
C ALA A 33 6.97 -1.43 -5.62
N GLU A 34 8.07 -0.82 -6.06
CA GLU A 34 8.09 0.04 -7.25
C GLU A 34 7.92 -0.73 -8.55
N GLU A 35 8.54 -1.90 -8.68
CA GLU A 35 8.36 -2.77 -9.85
C GLU A 35 6.90 -3.21 -10.02
N ILE A 36 6.21 -3.52 -8.92
CA ILE A 36 4.78 -3.84 -8.92
C ILE A 36 3.95 -2.64 -9.43
N LEU A 37 4.29 -1.42 -8.98
CA LEU A 37 3.60 -0.19 -9.38
C LEU A 37 3.92 0.24 -10.83
N ALA A 38 5.11 -0.08 -11.34
CA ALA A 38 5.50 0.21 -12.72
C ALA A 38 4.77 -0.70 -13.74
N ARG A 39 4.28 -1.86 -13.28
CA ARG A 39 3.59 -2.83 -14.14
C ARG A 39 2.11 -2.50 -14.26
N LYS A 40 1.68 -2.09 -15.46
CA LYS A 40 0.29 -1.70 -15.77
C LYS A 40 -0.78 -2.69 -15.28
N LYS A 41 -0.52 -4.01 -15.37
CA LYS A 41 -1.45 -5.06 -14.92
C LYS A 41 -1.63 -5.07 -13.39
N LEU A 42 -0.55 -4.90 -12.64
CA LEU A 42 -0.56 -4.93 -11.18
C LEU A 42 -0.91 -3.58 -10.56
N ALA A 43 -0.43 -2.48 -11.15
CA ALA A 43 -0.78 -1.12 -10.77
C ALA A 43 -2.30 -0.89 -10.83
N GLY A 44 -3.00 -1.53 -11.77
CA GLY A 44 -4.46 -1.51 -11.87
C GLY A 44 -5.18 -2.20 -10.71
N ASP A 45 -4.53 -3.13 -10.00
CA ASP A 45 -5.07 -3.85 -8.86
C ASP A 45 -4.67 -3.22 -7.51
N VAL A 46 -3.70 -2.33 -7.51
CA VAL A 46 -3.22 -1.57 -6.34
C VAL A 46 -4.01 -0.25 -6.20
N VAL A 47 -4.45 0.05 -4.98
CA VAL A 47 -5.14 1.30 -4.60
C VAL A 47 -4.12 2.39 -4.25
N GLY A 48 -3.00 2.00 -3.65
CA GLY A 48 -1.93 2.90 -3.26
C GLY A 48 -0.87 2.21 -2.41
N ARG A 49 0.06 3.01 -1.91
CA ARG A 49 1.17 2.57 -1.07
C ARG A 49 1.02 3.18 0.32
N LEU A 50 1.04 2.36 1.37
CA LEU A 50 0.94 2.82 2.76
C LEU A 50 2.33 3.16 3.33
N THR A 51 3.32 2.34 3.01
CA THR A 51 4.75 2.54 3.31
C THR A 51 5.56 2.04 2.13
N GLU A 52 6.87 2.26 2.09
CA GLU A 52 7.71 1.84 0.95
C GLU A 52 7.60 0.35 0.61
N ARG A 53 7.22 -0.50 1.58
CA ARG A 53 7.07 -1.96 1.40
C ARG A 53 5.64 -2.48 1.54
N ILE A 54 4.68 -1.62 1.87
CA ILE A 54 3.29 -2.05 2.10
C ILE A 54 2.39 -1.45 1.02
N LEU A 55 1.80 -2.34 0.22
CA LEU A 55 0.85 -2.01 -0.84
C LEU A 55 -0.58 -2.29 -0.41
N LEU A 56 -1.48 -1.37 -0.75
CA LEU A 56 -2.92 -1.49 -0.57
C LEU A 56 -3.52 -2.10 -1.83
N VAL A 57 -4.03 -3.32 -1.76
CA VAL A 57 -4.62 -4.03 -2.90
C VAL A 57 -6.14 -3.95 -2.84
N ARG A 58 -6.78 -3.80 -4.01
CA ARG A 58 -8.23 -3.78 -4.14
C ARG A 58 -8.85 -5.09 -3.64
N PRO A 59 -10.03 -5.04 -3.00
CA PRO A 59 -10.75 -6.25 -2.63
C PRO A 59 -11.04 -7.11 -3.87
N GLY A 60 -10.91 -8.43 -3.74
CA GLY A 60 -11.13 -9.39 -4.83
C GLY A 60 -10.00 -9.47 -5.87
N ARG A 61 -8.96 -8.62 -5.76
CA ARG A 61 -7.80 -8.66 -6.65
C ARG A 61 -6.55 -9.28 -6.01
N ILE A 62 -6.62 -9.63 -4.74
CA ILE A 62 -5.50 -10.21 -4.00
C ILE A 62 -4.95 -11.49 -4.66
N GLU A 63 -5.81 -12.38 -5.15
CA GLU A 63 -5.37 -13.63 -5.79
C GLU A 63 -4.61 -13.37 -7.10
N SER A 64 -5.08 -12.41 -7.91
CA SER A 64 -4.40 -11.95 -9.14
C SER A 64 -2.99 -11.42 -8.81
N VAL A 65 -2.89 -10.57 -7.78
CA VAL A 65 -1.61 -10.02 -7.33
C VAL A 65 -0.67 -11.12 -6.82
N LEU A 66 -1.16 -12.05 -6.00
CA LEU A 66 -0.35 -13.16 -5.48
C LEU A 66 0.14 -14.09 -6.59
N GLN A 67 -0.71 -14.43 -7.56
CA GLN A 67 -0.31 -15.29 -8.68
C GLN A 67 0.79 -14.65 -9.54
N GLU A 68 0.69 -13.35 -9.82
CA GLU A 68 1.71 -12.67 -10.61
C GLU A 68 3.03 -12.52 -9.82
N LEU A 69 2.95 -12.27 -8.52
CA LEU A 69 4.14 -12.24 -7.64
C LEU A 69 4.82 -13.61 -7.57
N GLN A 70 4.06 -14.71 -7.51
CA GLN A 70 4.61 -16.07 -7.59
C GLN A 70 5.28 -16.34 -8.95
N LYS A 71 4.68 -15.90 -10.07
CA LYS A 71 5.31 -16.01 -11.40
C LYS A 71 6.61 -15.22 -11.51
N MET A 72 6.76 -14.16 -10.72
CA MET A 72 7.99 -13.38 -10.62
C MET A 72 9.04 -14.03 -9.72
N GLY A 73 8.72 -15.14 -9.04
CA GLY A 73 9.63 -15.83 -8.12
C GLY A 73 9.63 -15.25 -6.70
N HIS A 74 8.71 -14.34 -6.38
CA HIS A 74 8.60 -13.75 -5.05
C HIS A 74 7.64 -14.53 -4.16
N THR A 75 7.88 -14.48 -2.85
CA THR A 75 7.02 -15.06 -1.81
C THR A 75 6.31 -13.96 -1.03
N PRO A 76 5.22 -13.38 -1.59
CA PRO A 76 4.53 -12.27 -0.94
C PRO A 76 3.92 -12.69 0.39
N GLN A 77 4.05 -11.82 1.40
CA GLN A 77 3.37 -12.00 2.68
C GLN A 77 2.11 -11.13 2.71
N VAL A 78 0.96 -11.76 3.00
CA VAL A 78 -0.31 -11.06 3.18
C VAL A 78 -0.36 -10.55 4.61
N ALA A 79 -0.21 -9.25 4.80
CA ALA A 79 -0.25 -8.59 6.10
C ALA A 79 -1.70 -8.27 6.48
N GLY A 80 -2.47 -9.30 6.85
CA GLY A 80 -3.79 -9.12 7.46
C GLY A 80 -4.96 -9.63 6.63
N LYS A 81 -5.67 -10.58 7.25
CA LYS A 81 -7.05 -10.94 6.92
C LYS A 81 -7.90 -10.27 8.00
N ILE A 82 -8.63 -9.21 7.67
CA ILE A 82 -9.66 -8.73 8.58
C ILE A 82 -10.80 -9.75 8.46
N ALA A 83 -11.03 -10.49 9.56
CA ALA A 83 -12.15 -11.42 9.73
C ALA A 83 -13.49 -10.69 9.57
#